data_AF-A0A2E0QSH0-F1
#
_entry.id   AF-A0A2E0QSH0-F1
#
_cell.length_a   1.000
_cell.length_b   1.000
_cell.length_c   1.000
_cell.angle_alpha   90.00
_cell.angle_beta   90.00
_cell.angle_gamma   90.00
#
_symmetry.space_group_name_H-M   'P 1'
#
loop_
_entity.id
_entity.type
_entity.pdbx_description
1 polymer ?
#
loop_
_entity_poly.entity_id
_entity_poly.type
_entity_poly.pdbx_seq_one_letter_code
_entity_poly.pdbx_strand_id
1 'polypeptide(L)'
;MGEAEIQRNDSEHKEGKSSFDHLVDLCERGMLYEAEEWLTTGHVATRPEGSDDCPLRTATRMGFHSLVKLLLDYGCTGDQKLDSLAVAAYAGNLDICKLLVEANAPVGELYHEHLDDVIRRPLIEYLLDHGLDLTQRNGLAHLFVNCRVKPLLGIFLRYRDQFPEWENQAAMALCEFVHRRDKKWVSLMIWAGADPFLPVPDLSEITDESEEDIWKHTAAELAAWLEDPDLLKLLRINPTAEQATRLLFSAWSRPTRSLVEPLIAAGADVNGYSEEEGSLLHKALHSFAVRGDYWRPRTSPEEEVELISMLIRKGAKWRLPKRIREADWLRRRMYAQDGPFVVEVIRLLHAGECCETAFLKDFVNKPKMRDWIRTFDPKLYGELDL
;
A
#
# COMPACT_ATOMS: atom_id res chain seq x y z
N MET A 1 56.71 21.39 19.38
CA MET A 1 55.87 20.48 20.18
C MET A 1 54.82 19.76 19.34
N GLY A 2 54.26 20.35 18.26
CA GLY A 2 53.20 19.72 17.47
C GLY A 2 53.57 18.49 16.63
N GLU A 3 54.76 18.37 16.04
CA GLU A 3 55.08 17.23 15.15
C GLU A 3 55.29 15.89 15.88
N ALA A 4 55.84 15.93 17.10
CA ALA A 4 56.02 14.75 17.93
C ALA A 4 54.71 14.26 18.58
N GLU A 5 53.75 15.17 18.82
CA GLU A 5 52.39 14.85 19.25
C GLU A 5 51.56 14.24 18.11
N ILE A 6 51.68 14.76 16.89
CA ILE A 6 50.99 14.22 15.71
C ILE A 6 51.52 12.81 15.37
N GLN A 7 52.85 12.61 15.38
CA GLN A 7 53.43 11.30 15.11
C GLN A 7 53.13 10.26 16.21
N ARG A 8 53.02 10.68 17.48
CA ARG A 8 52.58 9.80 18.58
C ARG A 8 51.12 9.40 18.44
N ASN A 9 50.23 10.35 18.15
CA ASN A 9 48.82 10.07 17.90
C ASN A 9 48.64 9.14 16.69
N ASP A 10 49.41 9.35 15.60
CA ASP A 10 49.36 8.47 14.42
C ASP A 10 49.92 7.06 14.68
N SER A 11 50.91 6.90 15.57
CA SER A 11 51.42 5.58 15.96
C SER A 11 50.51 4.84 16.93
N GLU A 12 49.95 5.53 17.93
CA GLU A 12 49.00 4.95 18.89
C GLU A 12 47.69 4.55 18.19
N HIS A 13 47.24 5.34 17.21
CA HIS A 13 46.06 5.03 16.41
C HIS A 13 46.26 3.80 15.50
N LYS A 14 47.48 3.61 14.97
CA LYS A 14 47.83 2.41 14.16
C LYS A 14 48.00 1.15 15.00
N GLU A 15 48.61 1.24 16.19
CA GLU A 15 48.74 0.10 17.10
C GLU A 15 47.38 -0.32 17.66
N GLY A 16 46.51 0.64 18.03
CA GLY A 16 45.14 0.36 18.47
C GLY A 16 44.29 -0.35 17.40
N LYS A 17 44.44 0.03 16.13
CA LYS A 17 43.76 -0.63 15.00
C LYS A 17 44.27 -2.04 14.74
N SER A 18 45.59 -2.24 14.75
CA SER A 18 46.23 -3.55 14.58
C SER A 18 45.87 -4.53 15.71
N SER A 19 45.74 -4.02 16.94
CA SER A 19 45.34 -4.82 18.11
C SER A 19 43.85 -5.20 18.04
N PHE A 20 43.01 -4.27 17.58
CA PHE A 20 41.58 -4.50 17.37
C PHE A 20 41.28 -5.55 16.29
N ASP A 21 41.97 -5.47 15.14
CA ASP A 21 41.82 -6.43 14.04
C ASP A 21 42.17 -7.86 14.50
N HIS A 22 43.10 -8.00 15.45
CA HIS A 22 43.43 -9.30 16.04
C HIS A 22 42.27 -9.90 16.84
N LEU A 23 41.59 -9.11 17.69
CA LEU A 23 40.42 -9.61 18.42
C LEU A 23 39.29 -9.98 17.46
N VAL A 24 39.12 -9.25 16.36
CA VAL A 24 38.16 -9.60 15.31
C VAL A 24 38.50 -10.96 14.70
N ASP A 25 39.76 -11.23 14.32
CA ASP A 25 40.19 -12.56 13.81
C ASP A 25 39.91 -13.69 14.81
N LEU A 26 40.20 -13.47 16.10
CA LEU A 26 39.90 -14.43 17.16
C LEU A 26 38.39 -14.73 17.24
N CYS A 27 37.56 -13.69 17.11
CA CYS A 27 36.10 -13.82 17.09
C CYS A 27 35.59 -14.51 15.83
N GLU A 28 36.19 -14.27 14.65
CA GLU A 28 35.84 -14.97 13.41
C GLU A 28 36.14 -16.47 13.49
N ARG A 29 37.24 -16.83 14.16
CA ARG A 29 37.71 -18.20 14.27
C ARG A 29 37.13 -18.97 15.45
N GLY A 30 36.40 -18.31 16.35
CA GLY A 30 35.78 -18.94 17.51
C GLY A 30 36.75 -19.26 18.66
N MET A 31 37.87 -18.54 18.72
CA MET A 31 38.97 -18.78 19.66
C MET A 31 38.67 -18.16 21.03
N LEU A 32 37.76 -18.78 21.78
CA LEU A 32 37.23 -18.26 23.06
C LEU A 32 38.31 -17.99 24.09
N TYR A 33 39.20 -18.95 24.32
CA TYR A 33 40.20 -18.85 25.40
C TYR A 33 41.28 -17.82 25.07
N GLU A 34 41.67 -17.74 23.80
CA GLU A 34 42.62 -16.76 23.30
C GLU A 34 42.03 -15.34 23.33
N ALA A 35 40.74 -15.19 23.01
CA ALA A 35 40.04 -13.92 23.15
C ALA A 35 39.92 -13.50 24.62
N GLU A 36 39.62 -14.43 25.52
CA GLU A 36 39.57 -14.18 26.97
C GLU A 36 40.95 -13.76 27.51
N GLU A 37 42.01 -14.50 27.19
CA GLU A 37 43.38 -14.15 27.56
C GLU A 37 43.73 -12.74 27.08
N TRP A 38 43.46 -12.44 25.81
CA TRP A 38 43.71 -11.13 25.23
C TRP A 38 42.94 -10.00 25.95
N LEU A 39 41.67 -10.20 26.28
CA LEU A 39 40.85 -9.22 26.99
C LEU A 39 41.31 -9.02 28.45
N THR A 40 41.73 -10.09 29.14
CA THR A 40 42.22 -9.99 30.53
C THR A 40 43.52 -9.20 30.66
N THR A 41 44.30 -9.04 29.59
CA THR A 41 45.50 -8.18 29.58
C THR A 41 45.19 -6.67 29.61
N GLY A 42 43.91 -6.28 29.65
CA GLY A 42 43.46 -4.89 29.82
C GLY A 42 43.03 -4.21 28.52
N HIS A 43 42.94 -4.95 27.41
CA HIS A 43 42.39 -4.45 26.16
C HIS A 43 40.87 -4.29 26.22
N VAL A 44 40.32 -3.33 25.49
CA VAL A 44 38.87 -3.07 25.43
C VAL A 44 38.24 -3.81 24.24
N ALA A 45 37.01 -4.30 24.42
CA ALA A 45 36.21 -4.91 23.36
C ALA A 45 35.43 -3.88 22.51
N THR A 46 35.66 -2.58 22.76
CA THR A 46 34.96 -1.49 22.08
C THR A 46 35.51 -1.26 20.67
N ARG A 47 34.63 -0.84 19.77
CA ARG A 47 34.95 -0.49 18.38
C ARG A 47 35.69 0.85 18.36
N PRO A 48 36.86 0.96 17.70
CA PRO A 48 37.52 2.23 17.47
C PRO A 48 36.66 3.14 16.58
N GLU A 49 36.77 4.46 16.78
CA GLU A 49 36.11 5.43 15.91
C GLU A 49 36.54 5.24 14.44
N GLY A 50 35.56 5.12 13.53
CA GLY A 50 35.81 4.98 12.09
C GLY A 50 36.18 3.56 11.59
N SER A 51 36.23 2.54 12.45
CA SER A 51 36.22 1.13 12.00
C SER A 51 34.81 0.73 11.61
N ASP A 52 34.58 -0.18 10.66
CA ASP A 52 33.25 -0.77 10.36
C ASP A 52 33.00 -2.11 11.08
N ASP A 53 34.08 -2.76 11.51
CA ASP A 53 34.04 -4.05 12.16
C ASP A 53 33.93 -3.91 13.67
N CYS A 54 33.28 -4.89 14.30
CA CYS A 54 33.08 -4.95 15.75
C CYS A 54 33.19 -6.42 16.21
N PRO A 55 34.06 -6.74 17.20
CA PRO A 55 34.20 -8.09 17.74
C PRO A 55 32.87 -8.72 18.16
N LEU A 56 32.01 -7.96 18.85
CA LEU A 56 30.69 -8.41 19.28
C LEU A 56 29.79 -8.76 18.10
N ARG A 57 29.76 -7.90 17.08
CA ARG A 57 28.99 -8.13 15.85
C ARG A 57 29.50 -9.35 15.09
N THR A 58 30.81 -9.53 15.02
CA THR A 58 31.47 -10.66 14.38
C THR A 58 31.16 -11.98 15.09
N ALA A 59 31.36 -12.06 16.41
CA ALA A 59 31.01 -13.24 17.20
C ALA A 59 29.51 -13.58 17.08
N THR A 60 28.66 -12.56 17.04
CA THR A 60 27.21 -12.70 16.83
C THR A 60 26.87 -13.27 15.46
N ARG A 61 27.45 -12.72 14.39
CA ARG A 61 27.31 -13.21 13.01
C ARG A 61 27.72 -14.66 12.86
N MET A 62 28.80 -15.06 13.54
CA MET A 62 29.29 -16.44 13.55
C MET A 62 28.47 -17.37 14.47
N GLY A 63 27.58 -16.83 15.30
CA GLY A 63 26.74 -17.60 16.22
C GLY A 63 27.48 -18.10 17.46
N PHE A 64 28.64 -17.54 17.81
CA PHE A 64 29.44 -17.98 18.94
C PHE A 64 28.93 -17.42 20.27
N HIS A 65 27.89 -18.06 20.80
CA HIS A 65 27.20 -17.65 22.04
C HIS A 65 28.14 -17.34 23.22
N SER A 66 29.12 -18.20 23.49
CA SER A 66 30.07 -17.99 24.60
C SER A 66 30.99 -16.78 24.38
N LEU A 67 31.40 -16.53 23.13
CA LEU A 67 32.21 -15.36 22.78
C LEU A 67 31.37 -14.07 22.90
N VAL A 68 30.11 -14.11 22.46
CA VAL A 68 29.20 -12.96 22.65
C VAL A 68 29.04 -12.64 24.13
N LYS A 69 28.80 -13.65 24.96
CA LYS A 69 28.69 -13.48 26.41
C LYS A 69 29.96 -12.87 27.00
N LEU A 70 31.12 -13.42 26.66
CA LEU A 70 32.42 -12.89 27.09
C LEU A 70 32.56 -11.42 26.71
N LEU A 71 32.35 -11.06 25.44
CA LEU A 71 32.54 -9.69 24.96
C LEU A 71 31.62 -8.68 25.64
N LEU A 72 30.39 -9.09 25.98
CA LEU A 72 29.43 -8.21 26.69
C LEU A 72 29.91 -7.81 28.09
N ASP A 73 30.77 -8.61 28.73
CA ASP A 73 31.37 -8.28 30.02
C ASP A 73 32.48 -7.21 29.92
N TYR A 74 32.95 -6.88 28.71
CA TYR A 74 34.08 -5.96 28.47
C TYR A 74 33.65 -4.60 27.86
N GLY A 75 32.54 -4.05 28.36
CA GLY A 75 32.22 -2.62 28.18
C GLY A 75 31.72 -2.21 26.80
N CYS A 76 31.13 -3.12 26.02
CA CYS A 76 30.50 -2.79 24.74
C CYS A 76 29.45 -1.68 24.87
N THR A 77 29.46 -0.72 23.93
CA THR A 77 28.53 0.42 23.91
C THR A 77 27.12 -0.01 23.50
N GLY A 78 26.14 0.87 23.71
CA GLY A 78 24.75 0.66 23.27
C GLY A 78 24.67 0.40 21.76
N ASP A 79 25.35 1.22 20.95
CA ASP A 79 25.38 1.09 19.48
C ASP A 79 25.98 -0.25 19.04
N GLN A 80 27.07 -0.71 19.67
CA GLN A 80 27.66 -2.01 19.35
C GLN A 80 26.70 -3.17 19.67
N LYS A 81 25.96 -3.05 20.78
CA LYS A 81 24.95 -4.03 21.18
C LYS A 81 23.76 -4.01 20.22
N LEU A 82 23.32 -2.83 19.76
CA LEU A 82 22.27 -2.67 18.77
C LEU A 82 22.67 -3.29 17.43
N ASP A 83 23.85 -2.96 16.90
CA ASP A 83 24.41 -3.54 15.67
C ASP A 83 24.45 -5.07 15.75
N SER A 84 24.87 -5.59 16.90
CA SER A 84 24.93 -7.04 17.14
C SER A 84 23.52 -7.65 17.26
N LEU A 85 22.58 -6.95 17.90
CA LEU A 85 21.19 -7.38 18.04
C LEU A 85 20.51 -7.45 16.67
N ALA A 86 20.75 -6.46 15.81
CA ALA A 86 20.27 -6.45 14.43
C ALA A 86 20.76 -7.68 13.66
N VAL A 87 22.04 -8.03 13.77
CA VAL A 87 22.60 -9.24 13.13
C VAL A 87 21.99 -10.53 13.70
N ALA A 88 21.85 -10.63 15.03
CA ALA A 88 21.25 -11.81 15.67
C ALA A 88 19.77 -11.98 15.28
N ALA A 89 19.02 -10.88 15.23
CA ALA A 89 17.62 -10.86 14.87
C ALA A 89 17.41 -11.26 13.41
N TYR A 90 18.23 -10.73 12.51
CA TYR A 90 18.23 -11.08 11.09
C TYR A 90 18.50 -12.58 10.88
N ALA A 91 19.47 -13.13 11.60
CA ALA A 91 19.78 -14.56 11.59
C ALA A 91 18.73 -15.45 12.31
N GLY A 92 17.75 -14.85 12.99
CA GLY A 92 16.73 -15.58 13.76
C GLY A 92 17.28 -16.28 15.01
N ASN A 93 18.43 -15.84 15.54
CA ASN A 93 19.11 -16.46 16.67
C ASN A 93 18.60 -15.93 18.01
N LEU A 94 17.49 -16.51 18.48
CA LEU A 94 16.82 -16.12 19.73
C LEU A 94 17.75 -16.13 20.96
N ASP A 95 18.65 -17.11 21.06
CA ASP A 95 19.50 -17.24 22.26
C ASP A 95 20.53 -16.11 22.35
N ILE A 96 21.09 -15.68 21.22
CA ILE A 96 21.98 -14.51 21.19
C ILE A 96 21.18 -13.21 21.38
N CYS A 97 19.99 -13.09 20.79
CA CYS A 97 19.12 -11.94 21.05
C CYS A 97 18.82 -11.79 22.54
N LYS A 98 18.53 -12.89 23.24
CA LYS A 98 18.33 -12.87 24.71
C LYS A 98 19.54 -12.32 25.46
N LEU A 99 20.74 -12.82 25.16
CA LEU A 99 21.96 -12.32 25.80
C LEU A 99 22.15 -10.81 25.60
N LEU A 100 21.93 -10.33 24.38
CA LEU A 100 22.10 -8.91 24.05
C LEU A 100 21.06 -8.04 24.76
N VAL A 101 19.81 -8.49 24.83
CA VAL A 101 18.73 -7.82 25.55
C VAL A 101 18.99 -7.81 27.06
N GLU A 102 19.44 -8.93 27.64
CA GLU A 102 19.85 -9.02 29.06
C GLU A 102 21.03 -8.08 29.37
N ALA A 103 21.90 -7.82 28.39
CA ALA A 103 22.97 -6.85 28.47
C ALA A 103 22.55 -5.39 28.16
N ASN A 104 21.24 -5.10 28.16
CA ASN A 104 20.64 -3.78 27.90
C ASN A 104 20.91 -3.22 26.48
N ALA A 105 20.86 -4.06 25.45
CA ALA A 105 20.79 -3.58 24.07
C ALA A 105 19.53 -2.71 23.86
N PRO A 106 19.60 -1.59 23.10
CA PRO A 106 18.46 -0.69 22.90
C PRO A 106 17.45 -1.26 21.89
N VAL A 107 16.61 -2.20 22.31
CA VAL A 107 15.67 -2.93 21.43
C VAL A 107 14.72 -2.02 20.66
N GLY A 108 14.29 -0.90 21.26
CA GLY A 108 13.36 0.05 20.62
C GLY A 108 13.94 0.80 19.41
N GLU A 109 15.25 0.72 19.19
CA GLU A 109 15.94 1.27 18.02
C GLU A 109 16.08 0.24 16.88
N LEU A 110 15.57 -0.99 17.08
CA LEU A 110 15.61 -2.04 16.08
C LEU A 110 14.48 -1.84 15.05
N TYR A 111 14.85 -1.61 13.79
CA TYR A 111 13.90 -1.52 12.68
C TYR A 111 13.50 -2.87 12.09
N HIS A 112 12.38 -2.86 11.36
CA HIS A 112 11.81 -4.03 10.70
C HIS A 112 12.75 -4.70 9.67
N GLU A 113 13.59 -3.93 8.98
CA GLU A 113 14.57 -4.42 7.99
C GLU A 113 15.51 -5.49 8.56
N HIS A 114 15.76 -5.44 9.88
CA HIS A 114 16.57 -6.42 10.59
C HIS A 114 15.83 -7.73 10.89
N LEU A 115 14.54 -7.84 10.54
CA LEU A 115 13.69 -9.00 10.81
C LEU A 115 13.23 -9.72 9.53
N ASP A 116 13.64 -9.23 8.36
CA ASP A 116 13.05 -9.62 7.07
C ASP A 116 13.29 -11.10 6.67
N ASP A 117 14.42 -11.70 7.08
CA ASP A 117 14.85 -13.02 6.58
C ASP A 117 14.26 -14.20 7.37
N VAL A 118 14.15 -14.08 8.71
CA VAL A 118 13.72 -15.18 9.58
C VAL A 118 12.69 -14.72 10.61
N ILE A 119 11.43 -14.62 10.16
CA ILE A 119 10.31 -14.36 11.07
C ILE A 119 9.96 -15.64 11.85
N ARG A 120 10.53 -15.74 13.05
CA ARG A 120 10.13 -16.71 14.07
C ARG A 120 9.25 -16.02 15.09
N ARG A 121 8.02 -16.51 15.23
CA ARG A 121 7.07 -15.98 16.21
C ARG A 121 7.67 -15.81 17.61
N PRO A 122 8.39 -16.80 18.19
CA PRO A 122 8.98 -16.64 19.51
C PRO A 122 10.02 -15.51 19.60
N LEU A 123 10.73 -15.21 18.51
CA LEU A 123 11.70 -14.14 18.48
C LEU A 123 11.01 -12.78 18.46
N ILE A 124 10.05 -12.56 17.57
CA ILE A 124 9.35 -11.28 17.49
C ILE A 124 8.56 -11.03 18.78
N GLU A 125 7.86 -12.04 19.31
CA GLU A 125 7.16 -11.90 20.60
C GLU A 125 8.12 -11.53 21.73
N TYR A 126 9.28 -12.19 21.81
CA TYR A 126 10.31 -11.83 22.80
C TYR A 126 10.79 -10.39 22.64
N LEU A 127 11.09 -9.96 21.41
CA LEU A 127 11.56 -8.59 21.16
C LEU A 127 10.47 -7.54 21.46
N LEU A 128 9.21 -7.81 21.10
CA LEU A 128 8.07 -6.95 21.45
C LEU A 128 7.91 -6.81 22.97
N ASP A 129 8.00 -7.93 23.70
CA ASP A 129 7.93 -7.94 25.17
C ASP A 129 9.09 -7.15 25.82
N HIS A 130 10.16 -6.85 25.07
CA HIS A 130 11.33 -6.08 25.51
C HIS A 130 11.49 -4.72 24.81
N GLY A 131 10.42 -4.21 24.18
CA GLY A 131 10.37 -2.83 23.69
C GLY A 131 10.66 -2.65 22.20
N LEU A 132 10.64 -3.71 21.39
CA LEU A 132 10.61 -3.57 19.93
C LEU A 132 9.35 -2.80 19.52
N ASP A 133 9.55 -1.76 18.71
CA ASP A 133 8.48 -0.91 18.23
C ASP A 133 8.33 -1.01 16.70
N LEU A 134 7.35 -1.80 16.27
CA LEU A 134 7.01 -1.95 14.85
C LEU A 134 6.12 -0.82 14.31
N THR A 135 5.83 0.22 15.11
CA THR A 135 5.13 1.42 14.63
C THR A 135 6.03 2.32 13.80
N GLN A 136 7.32 2.32 14.11
CA GLN A 136 8.31 3.13 13.44
C GLN A 136 8.48 2.71 11.98
N ARG A 137 8.50 3.70 11.08
CA ARG A 137 8.70 3.51 9.64
C ARG A 137 7.77 2.46 9.03
N ASN A 138 6.53 2.36 9.53
CA ASN A 138 5.54 1.39 9.07
C ASN A 138 6.05 -0.07 9.11
N GLY A 139 6.83 -0.40 10.13
CA GLY A 139 7.56 -1.67 10.19
C GLY A 139 6.66 -2.90 10.12
N LEU A 140 5.52 -2.91 10.80
CA LEU A 140 4.56 -4.02 10.70
C LEU A 140 4.00 -4.16 9.28
N ALA A 141 3.66 -3.06 8.61
CA ALA A 141 3.15 -3.10 7.24
C ALA A 141 4.20 -3.69 6.28
N HIS A 142 5.46 -3.27 6.39
CA HIS A 142 6.55 -3.83 5.60
C HIS A 142 6.77 -5.32 5.88
N LEU A 143 6.75 -5.76 7.14
CA LEU A 143 6.88 -7.18 7.48
C LEU A 143 5.73 -8.01 6.87
N PHE A 144 4.50 -7.50 6.88
CA PHE A 144 3.38 -8.18 6.20
C PHE A 144 3.66 -8.34 4.70
N VAL A 145 4.03 -7.26 4.03
CA VAL A 145 4.16 -7.19 2.56
C VAL A 145 5.38 -7.95 2.04
N ASN A 146 6.51 -7.85 2.73
CA ASN A 146 7.80 -8.40 2.30
C ASN A 146 7.94 -9.88 2.67
N CYS A 147 7.70 -10.23 3.92
CA CYS A 147 7.97 -11.58 4.42
C CYS A 147 6.80 -12.53 4.14
N ARG A 148 5.56 -12.02 4.15
CA ARG A 148 4.34 -12.80 3.83
C ARG A 148 4.25 -14.12 4.59
N VAL A 149 4.45 -14.07 5.90
CA VAL A 149 4.40 -15.25 6.76
C VAL A 149 3.18 -15.21 7.68
N LYS A 150 2.43 -16.33 7.73
CA LYS A 150 1.23 -16.47 8.58
C LYS A 150 1.46 -16.17 10.06
N PRO A 151 2.62 -16.46 10.69
CA PRO A 151 2.83 -16.16 12.10
C PRO A 151 2.67 -14.68 12.47
N LEU A 152 2.90 -13.72 11.55
CA LEU A 152 2.67 -12.30 11.79
C LEU A 152 1.21 -11.98 12.08
N LEU A 153 0.25 -12.69 11.46
CA LEU A 153 -1.18 -12.50 11.74
C LEU A 153 -1.50 -12.83 13.20
N GLY A 154 -0.88 -13.89 13.74
CA GLY A 154 -1.04 -14.25 15.15
C GLY A 154 -0.43 -13.23 16.11
N ILE A 155 0.70 -12.61 15.73
CA ILE A 155 1.32 -11.52 16.49
C ILE A 155 0.42 -10.29 16.45
N PHE A 156 -0.01 -9.87 15.26
CA PHE A 156 -0.95 -8.76 15.09
C PHE A 156 -2.20 -8.92 15.95
N LEU A 157 -2.88 -10.06 15.86
CA LEU A 157 -4.09 -10.32 16.66
C LEU A 157 -3.84 -10.31 18.17
N ARG A 158 -2.64 -10.68 18.62
CA ARG A 158 -2.29 -10.73 20.05
C ARG A 158 -1.95 -9.36 20.63
N TYR A 159 -1.30 -8.50 19.85
CA TYR A 159 -0.76 -7.22 20.33
C TYR A 159 -1.49 -5.99 19.78
N ARG A 160 -2.47 -6.13 18.86
CA ARG A 160 -3.22 -4.99 18.28
C ARG A 160 -3.87 -4.06 19.32
N ASP A 161 -4.29 -4.59 20.47
CA ASP A 161 -4.89 -3.78 21.53
C ASP A 161 -3.84 -2.93 22.28
N GLN A 162 -2.57 -3.33 22.23
CA GLN A 162 -1.45 -2.60 22.82
C GLN A 162 -0.88 -1.55 21.86
N PHE A 163 -1.06 -1.74 20.55
CA PHE A 163 -0.56 -0.85 19.50
C PHE A 163 -1.69 -0.45 18.53
N PRO A 164 -2.52 0.54 18.87
CA PRO A 164 -3.62 1.01 18.01
C PRO A 164 -3.14 1.44 16.60
N GLU A 165 -1.93 1.95 16.48
CA GLU A 165 -1.28 2.37 15.22
C GLU A 165 -1.13 1.20 14.23
N TRP A 166 -1.18 -0.05 14.72
CA TRP A 166 -1.14 -1.22 13.85
C TRP A 166 -2.39 -1.35 12.97
N GLU A 167 -3.50 -0.70 13.32
CA GLU A 167 -4.68 -0.69 12.44
C GLU A 167 -4.39 0.04 11.13
N ASN A 168 -3.72 1.20 11.19
CA ASN A 168 -3.27 1.93 10.00
C ASN A 168 -2.31 1.07 9.17
N GLN A 169 -1.33 0.44 9.82
CA GLN A 169 -0.36 -0.42 9.11
C GLN A 169 -0.98 -1.67 8.50
N ALA A 170 -1.97 -2.27 9.16
CA ALA A 170 -2.73 -3.39 8.62
C ALA A 170 -3.54 -2.96 7.38
N ALA A 171 -4.13 -1.76 7.40
CA ALA A 171 -4.80 -1.18 6.25
C ALA A 171 -3.82 -0.83 5.11
N MET A 172 -2.63 -0.30 5.39
CA MET A 172 -1.58 -0.06 4.39
C MET A 172 -1.15 -1.35 3.71
N ALA A 173 -0.90 -2.41 4.49
CA ALA A 173 -0.58 -3.73 3.94
C ALA A 173 -1.74 -4.29 3.11
N LEU A 174 -3.00 -4.12 3.56
CA LEU A 174 -4.18 -4.53 2.81
C LEU A 174 -4.27 -3.80 1.47
N CYS A 175 -4.07 -2.47 1.43
CA CYS A 175 -4.02 -1.68 0.20
C CYS A 175 -2.96 -2.22 -0.76
N GLU A 176 -1.75 -2.49 -0.28
CA GLU A 176 -0.67 -3.05 -1.10
C GLU A 176 -1.00 -4.44 -1.66
N PHE A 177 -1.63 -5.31 -0.86
CA PHE A 177 -2.07 -6.62 -1.36
C PHE A 177 -3.21 -6.50 -2.39
N VAL A 178 -4.10 -5.53 -2.25
CA VAL A 178 -5.13 -5.22 -3.26
C VAL A 178 -4.46 -4.73 -4.54
N HIS A 179 -3.51 -3.80 -4.46
CA HIS A 179 -2.75 -3.28 -5.60
C HIS A 179 -2.03 -4.40 -6.37
N ARG A 180 -1.38 -5.32 -5.65
CA ARG A 180 -0.71 -6.51 -6.22
C ARG A 180 -1.68 -7.62 -6.66
N ARG A 181 -2.99 -7.46 -6.43
CA ARG A 181 -4.03 -8.48 -6.64
C ARG A 181 -3.76 -9.81 -5.92
N ASP A 182 -3.10 -9.76 -4.76
CA ASP A 182 -2.80 -10.94 -3.94
C ASP A 182 -4.02 -11.39 -3.14
N LYS A 183 -4.95 -12.05 -3.82
CA LYS A 183 -6.24 -12.53 -3.27
C LYS A 183 -6.09 -13.32 -1.98
N LYS A 184 -4.99 -14.08 -1.83
CA LYS A 184 -4.71 -14.87 -0.63
C LYS A 184 -4.46 -13.95 0.57
N TRP A 185 -3.59 -12.97 0.43
CA TRP A 185 -3.26 -12.05 1.52
C TRP A 185 -4.36 -11.03 1.78
N VAL A 186 -5.09 -10.58 0.76
CA VAL A 186 -6.33 -9.81 0.96
C VAL A 186 -7.29 -10.56 1.88
N SER A 187 -7.54 -11.85 1.60
CA SER A 187 -8.42 -12.69 2.44
C SER A 187 -7.91 -12.82 3.88
N LEU A 188 -6.59 -12.98 4.06
CA LEU A 188 -5.98 -13.15 5.38
C LEU A 188 -6.00 -11.86 6.20
N MET A 189 -5.75 -10.70 5.57
CA MET A 189 -5.81 -9.40 6.24
C MET A 189 -7.24 -9.04 6.65
N ILE A 190 -8.22 -9.30 5.79
CA ILE A 190 -9.65 -9.15 6.15
C ILE A 190 -10.03 -10.11 7.27
N TRP A 191 -9.56 -11.36 7.25
CA TRP A 191 -9.78 -12.30 8.35
C TRP A 191 -9.14 -11.82 9.66
N ALA A 192 -7.97 -11.18 9.59
CA ALA A 192 -7.31 -10.59 10.75
C ALA A 192 -7.99 -9.29 11.24
N GLY A 193 -8.96 -8.76 10.50
CA GLY A 193 -9.74 -7.57 10.86
C GLY A 193 -9.09 -6.25 10.46
N ALA A 194 -8.29 -6.23 9.39
CA ALA A 194 -7.89 -4.98 8.74
C ALA A 194 -9.12 -4.31 8.11
N ASP A 195 -9.29 -3.00 8.34
CA ASP A 195 -10.45 -2.25 7.85
C ASP A 195 -10.26 -1.86 6.37
N PRO A 196 -11.11 -2.34 5.44
CA PRO A 196 -11.03 -2.00 4.03
C PRO A 196 -11.41 -0.53 3.72
N PHE A 197 -11.98 0.21 4.68
CA PHE A 197 -12.40 1.60 4.54
C PHE A 197 -11.50 2.60 5.28
N LEU A 198 -10.45 2.14 5.95
CA LEU A 198 -9.51 3.01 6.67
C LEU A 198 -8.62 3.74 5.65
N PRO A 199 -8.68 5.09 5.56
CA PRO A 199 -7.86 5.84 4.62
C PRO A 199 -6.41 5.90 5.09
N VAL A 200 -5.49 5.45 4.23
CA VAL A 200 -4.07 5.36 4.53
C VAL A 200 -3.23 5.87 3.35
N PRO A 201 -2.02 6.39 3.61
CA PRO A 201 -1.10 6.77 2.53
C PRO A 201 -0.56 5.53 1.82
N ASP A 202 0.08 5.73 0.66
CA ASP A 202 0.80 4.66 -0.01
C ASP A 202 1.97 4.16 0.85
N LEU A 203 2.20 2.84 0.90
CA LEU A 203 3.26 2.26 1.73
C LEU A 203 4.66 2.74 1.30
N SER A 204 4.84 3.13 0.04
CA SER A 204 6.10 3.67 -0.48
C SER A 204 6.29 5.16 -0.25
N GLU A 205 5.26 5.89 0.19
CA GLU A 205 5.36 7.32 0.47
C GLU A 205 6.10 7.52 1.80
N ILE A 206 7.40 7.75 1.70
CA ILE A 206 8.22 8.30 2.77
C ILE A 206 8.45 9.75 2.38
N THR A 207 7.86 10.71 3.08
CA THR A 207 8.13 12.12 2.77
C THR A 207 8.24 12.96 4.03
N ASP A 208 9.18 13.91 3.98
CA ASP A 208 9.33 15.04 4.90
C ASP A 208 8.18 16.08 4.75
N GLU A 209 7.06 15.68 4.15
CA GLU A 209 5.88 16.52 3.90
C GLU A 209 4.95 16.48 5.11
N SER A 210 4.19 17.55 5.34
CA SER A 210 3.17 17.56 6.38
C SER A 210 2.12 16.49 6.10
N GLU A 211 1.78 15.67 7.11
CA GLU A 211 0.80 14.58 7.04
C GLU A 211 -0.59 14.99 6.46
N GLU A 212 -0.88 16.28 6.42
CA GLU A 212 -2.12 16.87 5.90
C GLU A 212 -2.23 16.87 4.37
N ASP A 213 -1.11 16.89 3.64
CA ASP A 213 -1.11 16.96 2.16
C ASP A 213 -0.96 15.59 1.48
N ILE A 214 -0.75 14.52 2.26
CA ILE A 214 -0.52 13.18 1.73
C ILE A 214 -1.83 12.59 1.22
N TRP A 215 -1.83 12.15 -0.04
CA TRP A 215 -2.98 11.49 -0.64
C TRP A 215 -3.25 10.15 0.04
N LYS A 216 -4.47 9.98 0.55
CA LYS A 216 -4.90 8.74 1.21
C LYS A 216 -5.94 8.03 0.37
N HIS A 217 -5.86 6.70 0.36
CA HIS A 217 -6.84 5.85 -0.28
C HIS A 217 -7.21 4.69 0.65
N THR A 218 -8.31 4.03 0.34
CA THR A 218 -8.76 2.84 1.05
C THR A 218 -8.61 1.59 0.17
N ALA A 219 -8.51 0.43 0.80
CA ALA A 219 -8.45 -0.85 0.06
C ALA A 219 -9.72 -1.06 -0.80
N ALA A 220 -10.88 -0.61 -0.31
CA ALA A 220 -12.13 -0.67 -1.05
C ALA A 220 -12.10 0.23 -2.30
N GLU A 221 -11.57 1.45 -2.20
CA GLU A 221 -11.43 2.35 -3.35
C GLU A 221 -10.43 1.81 -4.38
N LEU A 222 -9.30 1.26 -3.93
CA LEU A 222 -8.34 0.61 -4.82
C LEU A 222 -8.97 -0.59 -5.54
N ALA A 223 -9.73 -1.43 -4.84
CA ALA A 223 -10.41 -2.58 -5.45
C ALA A 223 -11.46 -2.14 -6.47
N ALA A 224 -12.21 -1.07 -6.19
CA ALA A 224 -13.15 -0.47 -7.13
C ALA A 224 -12.43 0.10 -8.36
N TRP A 225 -11.28 0.77 -8.15
CA TRP A 225 -10.45 1.32 -9.21
C TRP A 225 -9.83 0.24 -10.12
N LEU A 226 -9.41 -0.88 -9.54
CA LEU A 226 -8.86 -2.04 -10.26
C LEU A 226 -9.92 -2.84 -11.04
N GLU A 227 -11.21 -2.53 -10.83
CA GLU A 227 -12.36 -3.16 -11.47
C GLU A 227 -12.33 -4.71 -11.35
N ASP A 228 -11.93 -5.23 -10.18
CA ASP A 228 -11.82 -6.67 -9.90
C ASP A 228 -12.94 -7.16 -8.97
N PRO A 229 -13.98 -7.84 -9.50
CA PRO A 229 -15.12 -8.32 -8.72
C PRO A 229 -14.72 -9.30 -7.60
N ASP A 230 -13.66 -10.08 -7.80
CA ASP A 230 -13.20 -11.02 -6.79
C ASP A 230 -12.57 -10.27 -5.61
N LEU A 231 -11.78 -9.21 -5.87
CA LEU A 231 -11.22 -8.40 -4.78
C LEU A 231 -12.33 -7.73 -3.97
N LEU A 232 -13.33 -7.14 -4.61
CA LEU A 232 -14.48 -6.54 -3.93
C LEU A 232 -15.23 -7.54 -3.05
N LYS A 233 -15.41 -8.77 -3.54
CA LYS A 233 -16.02 -9.86 -2.78
C LYS A 233 -15.15 -10.30 -1.60
N LEU A 234 -13.83 -10.38 -1.78
CA LEU A 234 -12.89 -10.78 -0.73
C LEU A 234 -12.77 -9.74 0.39
N LEU A 235 -12.92 -8.46 0.06
CA LEU A 235 -12.94 -7.38 1.05
C LEU A 235 -14.16 -7.41 1.99
N ARG A 236 -15.21 -8.16 1.63
CA ARG A 236 -16.44 -8.31 2.45
C ARG A 236 -17.01 -6.97 2.90
N ILE A 237 -16.95 -5.98 2.01
CA ILE A 237 -17.35 -4.61 2.31
C ILE A 237 -18.86 -4.49 2.55
N ASN A 238 -19.23 -3.75 3.58
CA ASN A 238 -20.60 -3.32 3.85
C ASN A 238 -20.61 -1.79 4.00
N PRO A 239 -20.54 -1.05 2.88
CA PRO A 239 -20.42 0.41 2.94
C PRO A 239 -21.68 1.07 3.49
N THR A 240 -21.50 2.18 4.20
CA THR A 240 -22.57 3.18 4.40
C THR A 240 -22.98 3.81 3.07
N ALA A 241 -24.12 4.50 3.01
CA ALA A 241 -24.57 5.20 1.81
C ALA A 241 -23.50 6.19 1.28
N GLU A 242 -22.82 6.90 2.17
CA GLU A 242 -21.75 7.84 1.82
C GLU A 242 -20.52 7.12 1.26
N GLN A 243 -20.04 6.06 1.93
CA GLN A 243 -18.93 5.24 1.43
C GLN A 243 -19.27 4.59 0.09
N ALA A 244 -20.50 4.11 -0.08
CA ALA A 244 -20.96 3.50 -1.32
C ALA A 244 -20.98 4.53 -2.45
N THR A 245 -21.41 5.76 -2.16
CA THR A 245 -21.34 6.89 -3.10
C THR A 245 -19.91 7.18 -3.49
N ARG A 246 -18.99 7.29 -2.52
CA ARG A 246 -17.56 7.51 -2.79
C ARG A 246 -16.97 6.42 -3.68
N LEU A 247 -17.24 5.14 -3.38
CA LEU A 247 -16.78 4.01 -4.20
C LEU A 247 -17.27 4.05 -5.65
N LEU A 248 -18.49 4.57 -5.90
CA LEU A 248 -18.99 4.76 -7.27
C LEU A 248 -18.12 5.76 -8.06
N PHE A 249 -17.59 6.80 -7.40
CA PHE A 249 -16.70 7.78 -8.02
C PHE A 249 -15.26 7.28 -8.14
N SER A 250 -14.76 6.48 -7.19
CA SER A 250 -13.38 5.97 -7.23
C SER A 250 -13.11 4.99 -8.38
N ALA A 251 -14.13 4.40 -9.00
CA ALA A 251 -14.01 3.59 -10.20
C ALA A 251 -13.69 4.45 -11.43
N TRP A 252 -12.45 4.96 -11.52
CA TRP A 252 -11.96 6.01 -12.43
C TRP A 252 -12.48 5.97 -13.89
N SER A 253 -12.67 4.80 -14.50
CA SER A 253 -12.86 4.73 -15.96
C SER A 253 -14.10 4.02 -16.46
N ARG A 254 -14.57 2.93 -15.83
CA ARG A 254 -15.71 2.16 -16.32
C ARG A 254 -16.55 1.61 -15.16
N PRO A 255 -17.67 2.25 -14.81
CA PRO A 255 -18.62 1.61 -13.90
C PRO A 255 -19.05 0.29 -14.54
N THR A 256 -18.94 -0.83 -13.81
CA THR A 256 -19.49 -2.12 -14.23
C THR A 256 -20.74 -2.42 -13.44
N ARG A 257 -21.68 -3.16 -14.03
CA ARG A 257 -22.92 -3.50 -13.33
C ARG A 257 -22.66 -4.27 -12.03
N SER A 258 -21.68 -5.18 -12.03
CA SER A 258 -21.29 -5.97 -10.87
C SER A 258 -20.78 -5.15 -9.70
N LEU A 259 -20.20 -3.96 -9.96
CA LEU A 259 -19.80 -3.01 -8.93
C LEU A 259 -20.95 -2.06 -8.56
N VAL A 260 -21.60 -1.47 -9.56
CA VAL A 260 -22.56 -0.37 -9.36
C VAL A 260 -23.86 -0.86 -8.70
N GLU A 261 -24.39 -2.00 -9.11
CA GLU A 261 -25.68 -2.51 -8.63
C GLU A 261 -25.66 -2.79 -7.11
N PRO A 262 -24.65 -3.49 -6.55
CA PRO A 262 -24.52 -3.64 -5.10
C PRO A 262 -24.36 -2.31 -4.35
N LEU A 263 -23.62 -1.34 -4.89
CA LEU A 263 -23.41 -0.05 -4.22
C LEU A 263 -24.69 0.79 -4.19
N ILE A 264 -25.47 0.81 -5.27
CA ILE A 264 -26.80 1.44 -5.27
C ILE A 264 -27.73 0.74 -4.28
N ALA A 265 -27.68 -0.60 -4.19
CA ALA A 265 -28.45 -1.35 -3.20
C ALA A 265 -28.03 -1.03 -1.76
N ALA A 266 -26.77 -0.68 -1.53
CA ALA A 266 -26.26 -0.18 -0.25
C ALA A 266 -26.62 1.30 0.04
N GLY A 267 -27.39 1.96 -0.84
CA GLY A 267 -27.88 3.32 -0.64
C GLY A 267 -27.00 4.42 -1.24
N ALA A 268 -26.08 4.08 -2.15
CA ALA A 268 -25.29 5.09 -2.84
C ALA A 268 -26.15 6.08 -3.62
N ASP A 269 -25.76 7.36 -3.59
CA ASP A 269 -26.43 8.41 -4.37
C ASP A 269 -26.09 8.26 -5.85
N VAL A 270 -27.05 7.74 -6.61
CA VAL A 270 -26.97 7.63 -8.07
C VAL A 270 -26.79 8.98 -8.77
N ASN A 271 -27.16 10.07 -8.09
CA ASN A 271 -27.04 11.45 -8.52
C ASN A 271 -25.94 12.20 -7.76
N GLY A 272 -24.91 11.51 -7.26
CA GLY A 272 -23.69 12.19 -6.86
C GLY A 272 -23.08 13.01 -8.02
N TYR A 273 -22.24 14.00 -7.69
CA TYR A 273 -21.63 14.87 -8.69
C TYR A 273 -20.19 15.24 -8.32
N SER A 274 -19.30 15.14 -9.31
CA SER A 274 -17.94 15.70 -9.27
C SER A 274 -17.82 16.80 -10.32
N GLU A 275 -17.16 17.91 -10.00
CA GLU A 275 -16.88 18.97 -10.99
C GLU A 275 -15.93 18.47 -12.09
N GLU A 276 -15.04 17.56 -11.76
CA GLU A 276 -14.04 17.02 -12.68
C GLU A 276 -14.58 15.86 -13.52
N GLU A 277 -15.38 14.99 -12.92
CA GLU A 277 -15.87 13.75 -13.57
C GLU A 277 -17.34 13.82 -13.99
N GLY A 278 -18.12 14.78 -13.48
CA GLY A 278 -19.55 14.90 -13.74
C GLY A 278 -20.40 13.94 -12.91
N SER A 279 -21.57 13.58 -13.44
CA SER A 279 -22.48 12.59 -12.86
C SER A 279 -22.07 11.15 -13.16
N LEU A 280 -22.53 10.18 -12.35
CA LEU A 280 -22.33 8.75 -12.63
C LEU A 280 -22.86 8.34 -14.02
N LEU A 281 -24.02 8.88 -14.43
CA LEU A 281 -24.56 8.65 -15.77
C LEU A 281 -23.64 9.22 -16.86
N HIS A 282 -23.02 10.40 -16.65
CA HIS A 282 -22.02 10.90 -17.58
C HIS A 282 -20.81 9.97 -17.67
N LYS A 283 -20.34 9.43 -16.55
CA LYS A 283 -19.23 8.47 -16.52
C LYS A 283 -19.54 7.19 -17.30
N ALA A 284 -20.75 6.66 -17.17
CA ALA A 284 -21.21 5.53 -17.97
C ALA A 284 -21.28 5.86 -19.47
N LEU A 285 -21.77 7.05 -19.85
CA LEU A 285 -21.79 7.51 -21.24
C LEU A 285 -20.37 7.71 -21.81
N HIS A 286 -19.45 8.24 -21.00
CA HIS A 286 -18.04 8.39 -21.37
C HIS A 286 -17.39 7.02 -21.61
N SER A 287 -17.60 6.06 -20.70
CA SER A 287 -17.14 4.68 -20.87
C SER A 287 -17.65 4.07 -22.17
N PHE A 288 -18.96 4.17 -22.43
CA PHE A 288 -19.58 3.70 -23.68
C PHE A 288 -18.97 4.35 -24.93
N ALA A 289 -18.65 5.64 -24.87
CA ALA A 289 -18.10 6.36 -26.01
C ALA A 289 -16.63 6.01 -26.31
N VAL A 290 -15.85 5.60 -25.31
CA VAL A 290 -14.39 5.33 -25.46
C VAL A 290 -14.13 3.89 -25.89
N ARG A 291 -13.40 3.72 -27.00
CA ARG A 291 -12.92 2.40 -27.43
C ARG A 291 -11.93 1.83 -26.41
N GLY A 292 -12.06 0.53 -26.10
CA GLY A 292 -11.06 -0.20 -25.32
C GLY A 292 -9.67 -0.14 -25.96
N ASP A 293 -8.63 -0.22 -25.13
CA ASP A 293 -7.23 -0.27 -25.55
C ASP A 293 -6.60 -1.63 -25.17
N TYR A 294 -5.31 -1.81 -25.46
CA TYR A 294 -4.57 -3.04 -25.18
C TYR A 294 -4.56 -3.43 -23.69
N TRP A 295 -4.62 -2.46 -22.79
CA TRP A 295 -4.61 -2.68 -21.34
C TRP A 295 -6.03 -2.82 -20.77
N ARG A 296 -7.05 -2.35 -21.50
CA ARG A 296 -8.45 -2.35 -21.10
C ARG A 296 -9.36 -2.73 -22.27
N PRO A 297 -9.57 -4.04 -22.53
CA PRO A 297 -10.42 -4.55 -23.61
C PRO A 297 -11.85 -3.97 -23.54
N ARG A 298 -12.54 -3.95 -24.68
CA ARG A 298 -13.93 -3.47 -24.77
C ARG A 298 -14.86 -4.43 -24.02
N THR A 299 -15.75 -3.90 -23.18
CA THR A 299 -17.00 -4.57 -22.81
C THR A 299 -17.93 -4.63 -24.01
N SER A 300 -18.90 -5.53 -24.02
CA SER A 300 -19.86 -5.55 -25.13
C SER A 300 -20.71 -4.26 -25.09
N PRO A 301 -21.01 -3.62 -26.23
CA PRO A 301 -21.90 -2.45 -26.26
C PRO A 301 -23.25 -2.73 -25.57
N GLU A 302 -23.75 -3.96 -25.66
CA GLU A 302 -24.96 -4.43 -25.00
C GLU A 302 -24.88 -4.31 -23.47
N GLU A 303 -23.77 -4.72 -22.86
CA GLU A 303 -23.56 -4.60 -21.41
C GLU A 303 -23.49 -3.13 -20.97
N GLU A 304 -22.84 -2.27 -21.77
CA GLU A 304 -22.73 -0.84 -21.49
C GLU A 304 -24.09 -0.14 -21.59
N VAL A 305 -24.88 -0.47 -22.60
CA VAL A 305 -26.25 0.03 -22.76
C VAL A 305 -27.16 -0.47 -21.64
N GLU A 306 -27.05 -1.73 -21.21
CA GLU A 306 -27.84 -2.24 -20.08
C GLU A 306 -27.46 -1.55 -18.76
N LEU A 307 -26.17 -1.24 -18.54
CA LEU A 307 -25.75 -0.43 -17.39
C LEU A 307 -26.39 0.97 -17.44
N ILE A 308 -26.32 1.65 -18.59
CA ILE A 308 -26.93 2.98 -18.77
C ILE A 308 -28.44 2.89 -18.51
N SER A 309 -29.11 1.89 -19.08
CA SER A 309 -30.53 1.62 -18.89
C SER A 309 -30.88 1.40 -17.41
N MET A 310 -30.07 0.61 -16.70
CA MET A 310 -30.23 0.37 -15.26
C MET A 310 -30.10 1.66 -14.45
N LEU A 311 -29.08 2.47 -14.71
CA LEU A 311 -28.89 3.77 -14.04
C LEU A 311 -30.09 4.70 -14.28
N ILE A 312 -30.59 4.76 -15.51
CA ILE A 312 -31.75 5.59 -15.87
C ILE A 312 -33.02 5.11 -15.15
N ARG A 313 -33.27 3.79 -15.09
CA ARG A 313 -34.37 3.21 -14.31
C ARG A 313 -34.26 3.52 -12.80
N LYS A 314 -33.05 3.72 -12.29
CA LYS A 314 -32.77 4.16 -10.91
C LYS A 314 -32.86 5.68 -10.72
N GLY A 315 -33.21 6.44 -11.75
CA GLY A 315 -33.40 7.89 -11.68
C GLY A 315 -32.13 8.72 -11.84
N ALA A 316 -31.10 8.16 -12.48
CA ALA A 316 -29.86 8.88 -12.75
C ALA A 316 -30.09 10.08 -13.70
N LYS A 317 -29.53 11.23 -13.33
CA LYS A 317 -29.55 12.47 -14.11
C LYS A 317 -28.19 12.71 -14.76
N TRP A 318 -28.23 13.13 -16.01
CA TRP A 318 -27.05 13.39 -16.81
C TRP A 318 -26.60 14.84 -16.63
N ARG A 319 -25.53 15.01 -15.85
CA ARG A 319 -24.80 16.27 -15.67
C ARG A 319 -23.35 16.11 -16.12
N LEU A 320 -22.89 17.08 -16.91
CA LEU A 320 -21.52 17.15 -17.42
C LEU A 320 -20.55 17.67 -16.34
N PRO A 321 -19.25 17.28 -16.40
CA PRO A 321 -18.20 17.95 -15.66
C PRO A 321 -18.03 19.40 -16.13
N LYS A 322 -17.42 20.23 -15.30
CA LYS A 322 -17.05 21.62 -15.63
C LYS A 322 -15.80 21.68 -16.51
N ARG A 323 -15.78 20.91 -17.61
CA ARG A 323 -14.72 20.89 -18.62
C ARG A 323 -15.19 21.50 -19.93
N ILE A 324 -14.30 22.27 -20.55
CA ILE A 324 -14.61 22.96 -21.82
C ILE A 324 -14.86 21.91 -22.91
N ARG A 325 -15.97 22.06 -23.65
CA ARG A 325 -16.33 21.23 -24.82
C ARG A 325 -16.55 19.73 -24.52
N GLU A 326 -16.86 19.36 -23.29
CA GLU A 326 -17.10 17.95 -22.93
C GLU A 326 -18.23 17.31 -23.77
N ALA A 327 -19.34 18.03 -23.96
CA ALA A 327 -20.45 17.57 -24.81
C ALA A 327 -20.01 17.29 -26.26
N ASP A 328 -19.17 18.18 -26.83
CA ASP A 328 -18.64 18.00 -28.18
C ASP A 328 -17.70 16.79 -28.27
N TRP A 329 -16.86 16.62 -27.25
CA TRP A 329 -15.93 15.49 -27.15
C TRP A 329 -16.69 14.17 -27.08
N LEU A 330 -17.65 14.06 -26.17
CA LEU A 330 -18.44 12.85 -25.95
C LEU A 330 -19.18 12.43 -27.23
N ARG A 331 -19.85 13.40 -27.89
CA ARG A 331 -20.54 13.17 -29.15
C ARG A 331 -19.61 12.64 -30.25
N ARG A 332 -18.41 13.21 -30.37
CA ARG A 332 -17.41 12.76 -31.35
C ARG A 332 -16.92 11.35 -31.07
N ARG A 333 -16.78 10.99 -29.79
CA ARG A 333 -16.39 9.63 -29.37
C ARG A 333 -17.49 8.61 -29.66
N MET A 334 -18.76 8.97 -29.44
CA MET A 334 -19.90 8.13 -29.82
C MET A 334 -19.94 7.81 -31.33
N TYR A 335 -19.38 8.63 -32.21
CA TYR A 335 -19.29 8.30 -33.64
C TYR A 335 -18.43 7.09 -33.98
N ALA A 336 -17.60 6.63 -33.04
CA ALA A 336 -16.78 5.45 -33.18
C ALA A 336 -17.50 4.15 -32.77
N GLN A 337 -18.71 4.28 -32.21
CA GLN A 337 -19.64 3.20 -31.84
C GLN A 337 -20.59 2.87 -33.00
N ASP A 338 -21.32 1.77 -32.88
CA ASP A 338 -22.35 1.41 -33.85
C ASP A 338 -23.60 2.28 -33.67
N GLY A 339 -24.10 2.81 -34.79
CA GLY A 339 -25.23 3.75 -34.83
C GLY A 339 -26.47 3.29 -34.05
N PRO A 340 -26.92 2.03 -34.16
CA PRO A 340 -28.07 1.53 -33.41
C PRO A 340 -27.94 1.70 -31.89
N PHE A 341 -26.81 1.30 -31.30
CA PHE A 341 -26.58 1.45 -29.85
C PHE A 341 -26.54 2.92 -29.42
N VAL A 342 -25.94 3.79 -30.23
CA VAL A 342 -25.92 5.23 -29.93
C VAL A 342 -27.34 5.80 -29.92
N VAL A 343 -28.17 5.43 -30.89
CA VAL A 343 -29.57 5.87 -30.95
C VAL A 343 -30.38 5.30 -29.80
N GLU A 344 -30.15 4.05 -29.40
CA GLU A 344 -30.76 3.44 -28.22
C GLU A 344 -30.42 4.21 -26.94
N VAL A 345 -29.15 4.58 -26.74
CA VAL A 345 -28.72 5.41 -25.60
C VAL A 345 -29.44 6.77 -25.61
N ILE A 346 -29.53 7.44 -26.75
CA ILE A 346 -30.24 8.74 -26.87
C ILE A 346 -31.73 8.57 -26.55
N ARG A 347 -32.35 7.49 -27.04
CA ARG A 347 -33.75 7.13 -26.74
C ARG A 347 -33.95 6.95 -25.24
N LEU A 348 -33.04 6.22 -24.57
CA LEU A 348 -33.09 6.01 -23.12
C LEU A 348 -32.96 7.33 -22.35
N LEU A 349 -32.02 8.20 -22.74
CA LEU A 349 -31.82 9.51 -22.11
C LEU A 349 -33.05 10.42 -22.25
N HIS A 350 -33.69 10.41 -23.43
CA HIS A 350 -34.91 11.17 -23.67
C HIS A 350 -36.08 10.64 -22.83
N ALA A 351 -36.32 9.32 -22.88
CA ALA A 351 -37.42 8.68 -22.17
C ALA A 351 -37.28 8.76 -20.63
N GLY A 352 -36.06 8.76 -20.11
CA GLY A 352 -35.77 8.89 -18.69
C GLY A 352 -35.72 10.34 -18.17
N GLU A 353 -35.96 11.33 -19.04
CA GLU A 353 -35.84 12.76 -18.71
C GLU A 353 -34.50 13.07 -18.00
N CYS A 354 -33.41 12.47 -18.48
CA CYS A 354 -32.13 12.49 -17.78
C CYS A 354 -31.45 13.87 -17.78
N CYS A 355 -31.78 14.72 -18.75
CA CYS A 355 -31.29 16.08 -18.89
C CYS A 355 -32.36 16.97 -19.52
N GLU A 356 -32.12 18.28 -19.59
CA GLU A 356 -33.02 19.21 -20.26
C GLU A 356 -33.18 18.85 -21.74
N THR A 357 -34.42 18.84 -22.23
CA THR A 357 -34.72 18.51 -23.63
C THR A 357 -33.98 19.44 -24.61
N ALA A 358 -33.85 20.73 -24.28
CA ALA A 358 -33.11 21.68 -25.12
C ALA A 358 -31.63 21.29 -25.26
N PHE A 359 -31.00 20.87 -24.17
CA PHE A 359 -29.62 20.39 -24.17
C PHE A 359 -29.48 19.10 -24.99
N LEU A 360 -30.38 18.12 -24.81
CA LEU A 360 -30.34 16.88 -25.59
C LEU A 360 -30.52 17.14 -27.10
N LYS A 361 -31.45 18.04 -27.46
CA LYS A 361 -31.65 18.47 -28.85
C LYS A 361 -30.37 19.08 -29.44
N ASP A 362 -29.72 20.01 -28.75
CA ASP A 362 -28.46 20.60 -29.23
C ASP A 362 -27.34 19.55 -29.37
N PHE A 363 -27.24 18.62 -28.41
CA PHE A 363 -26.27 17.54 -28.43
C PHE A 363 -26.37 16.68 -29.69
N VAL A 364 -27.59 16.31 -30.10
CA VAL A 364 -27.85 15.44 -31.25
C VAL A 364 -28.07 16.19 -32.57
N ASN A 365 -28.21 17.52 -32.56
CA ASN A 365 -28.42 18.33 -33.76
C ASN A 365 -27.10 18.54 -34.55
N LYS A 366 -26.51 17.44 -35.01
CA LYS A 366 -25.38 17.37 -35.95
C LYS A 366 -25.72 16.40 -37.07
N PRO A 367 -25.20 16.60 -38.30
CA PRO A 367 -25.65 15.85 -39.48
C PRO A 367 -25.66 14.33 -39.28
N LYS A 368 -24.54 13.76 -38.78
CA LYS A 368 -24.41 12.31 -38.57
C LYS A 368 -25.37 11.77 -37.49
N MET A 369 -25.55 12.47 -36.36
CA MET A 369 -26.49 12.05 -35.31
C MET A 369 -27.93 12.09 -35.82
N ARG A 370 -28.31 13.16 -36.53
CA ARG A 370 -29.64 13.29 -37.14
C ARG A 370 -29.93 12.17 -38.12
N ASP A 371 -28.96 11.84 -38.99
CA ASP A 371 -29.09 10.73 -39.92
C ASP A 371 -29.28 9.40 -39.20
N TRP A 372 -28.48 9.11 -38.18
CA TRP A 372 -28.63 7.90 -37.37
C TRP A 372 -30.00 7.81 -36.69
N ILE A 373 -30.43 8.87 -36.00
CA ILE A 373 -31.74 8.88 -35.31
C ILE A 373 -32.86 8.70 -36.34
N ARG A 374 -32.81 9.40 -37.48
CA ARG A 374 -33.81 9.25 -38.55
C ARG A 374 -33.89 7.83 -39.10
N THR A 375 -32.76 7.14 -39.20
CA THR A 375 -32.70 5.77 -39.73
C THR A 375 -33.14 4.72 -38.71
N PHE A 376 -32.65 4.80 -37.47
CA PHE A 376 -32.83 3.74 -36.48
C PHE A 376 -33.99 4.01 -35.50
N ASP A 377 -34.42 5.27 -35.35
CA ASP A 377 -35.57 5.63 -34.52
C ASP A 377 -36.34 6.87 -35.05
N PRO A 378 -37.16 6.69 -36.11
CA PRO A 378 -37.92 7.79 -36.71
C PRO A 378 -38.89 8.48 -35.76
N LYS A 379 -39.38 7.77 -34.73
CA LYS A 379 -40.29 8.34 -33.75
C LYS A 379 -39.56 9.33 -32.86
N LEU A 380 -38.36 8.98 -32.38
CA LEU A 380 -37.51 9.88 -31.60
C LEU A 380 -37.12 11.12 -32.42
N TYR A 381 -36.86 10.96 -33.72
CA TYR A 381 -36.56 12.07 -34.63
C TYR A 381 -37.68 13.12 -34.62
N GLY A 382 -38.94 12.68 -34.65
CA GLY A 382 -40.11 13.55 -34.56
C GLY A 382 -40.29 14.17 -33.17
N GLU A 383 -40.13 13.40 -32.09
CA GLU A 383 -40.26 13.88 -30.71
C GLU A 383 -39.23 14.96 -30.36
N LEU A 384 -38.04 14.92 -30.97
CA LEU A 384 -36.99 15.91 -30.78
C LEU A 384 -37.06 17.10 -31.77
N ASP A 385 -38.03 17.11 -32.69
CA ASP A 385 -38.18 18.13 -33.75
C ASP A 385 -36.89 18.38 -34.56
N LEU A 386 -36.19 17.30 -34.97
CA LEU A 386 -34.86 17.39 -35.56
C LEU A 386 -34.82 17.75 -37.04
#